data_AF-A0A1C5PMG4-F1
#
_entry.id   AF-A0A1C5PMG4-F1
#
_cell.length_a   1.000
_cell.length_b   1.000
_cell.length_c   1.000
_cell.angle_alpha   90.00
_cell.angle_beta   90.00
_cell.angle_gamma   90.00
#
_symmetry.space_group_name_H-M   'P 1'
#
loop_
_entity.id
_entity.type
_entity.pdbx_description
1 polymer ?
#
loop_
_entity_poly.entity_id
_entity_poly.type
_entity_poly.pdbx_seq_one_letter_code
_entity_poly.pdbx_strand_id
1 'polypeptide(L)'
;MNKEKQILENQISLNLREDKTLEIYVGDSLAAEISDGRLDMEFAKEILEGLDYEINESSFTIRPLHSDEQKYTYRQGTQIEGQTGSIGYLRGDFGTGGKEFFSSWFDHRRDLKTGEFKSELDEVINALRSEEYGLLKSRTAMAQYTEKYPVSAFQGNYATEYGFRADTEKYSFLIRCNPARGDYNFYCYCYVREWLDRHMEKASRGIRFITPDYKEKFKIPDGDKIRITLSDGEQLDRTCRYIDDYHLEVGSNLYHICEFAERMEQNGNTVIPLRSSLPEQCYVFVQTENCAGIVKKGESGFYRTDIQGGKPSETNALVNEMNEKLGLSKGQAEAMKAGSMFGWDTPAADPKSYDKNGIPVKPKQKDYER
;
A
#
# COMPACT_ATOMS: atom_id res chain seq x y z
N MET A 1 -7.31 -19.56 -34.46
CA MET A 1 -6.31 -18.49 -34.67
C MET A 1 -5.71 -18.16 -33.32
N ASN A 2 -4.50 -18.66 -33.03
CA ASN A 2 -3.73 -18.19 -31.89
C ASN A 2 -3.35 -16.74 -32.18
N LYS A 3 -3.89 -15.81 -31.39
CA LYS A 3 -3.39 -14.44 -31.37
C LYS A 3 -2.01 -14.50 -30.72
N GLU A 4 -0.95 -14.30 -31.50
CA GLU A 4 0.37 -14.05 -30.95
C GLU A 4 0.27 -12.85 -30.00
N LYS A 5 0.66 -13.06 -28.75
CA LYS A 5 0.88 -11.95 -27.81
C LYS A 5 2.24 -11.37 -28.17
N GLN A 6 2.27 -10.17 -28.73
CA GLN A 6 3.49 -9.40 -28.87
C GLN A 6 3.87 -8.85 -27.50
N ILE A 7 5.12 -9.08 -27.09
CA ILE A 7 5.73 -8.51 -25.88
C ILE A 7 6.66 -7.40 -26.38
N LEU A 8 6.49 -6.19 -25.86
CA LEU A 8 7.35 -5.06 -26.20
C LEU A 8 8.62 -5.10 -25.34
N GLU A 9 9.74 -4.65 -25.89
CA GLU A 9 11.07 -4.67 -25.26
C GLU A 9 11.07 -4.01 -23.87
N ASN A 10 10.40 -2.88 -23.74
CA ASN A 10 10.26 -2.14 -22.48
C ASN A 10 9.35 -2.81 -21.43
N GLN A 11 8.79 -3.98 -21.73
CA GLN A 11 8.00 -4.78 -20.80
C GLN A 11 8.80 -5.94 -20.22
N ILE A 12 10.05 -6.14 -20.63
CA ILE A 12 10.88 -7.25 -20.17
C ILE A 12 11.87 -6.71 -19.13
N SER A 13 11.92 -7.34 -17.96
CA SER A 13 12.97 -7.11 -16.97
C SER A 13 13.68 -8.41 -16.64
N LEU A 14 14.97 -8.31 -16.37
CA LEU A 14 15.85 -9.44 -16.18
C LEU A 14 16.50 -9.32 -14.81
N ASN A 15 16.47 -10.39 -14.03
CA ASN A 15 17.05 -10.44 -12.71
C ASN A 15 17.94 -11.67 -12.60
N LEU A 16 19.25 -11.49 -12.43
CA LEU A 16 20.18 -12.60 -12.18
C LEU A 16 20.42 -12.69 -10.68
N ARG A 17 20.03 -13.83 -10.10
CA ARG A 17 20.26 -14.13 -8.68
C ARG A 17 21.72 -14.52 -8.42
N GLU A 18 22.15 -14.41 -7.16
CA GLU A 18 23.49 -14.81 -6.71
C GLU A 18 23.83 -16.28 -7.03
N ASP A 19 22.82 -17.14 -7.13
CA ASP A 19 22.96 -18.56 -7.49
C ASP A 19 23.05 -18.81 -9.00
N LYS A 20 23.21 -17.74 -9.80
CA LYS A 20 23.29 -17.77 -11.28
C LYS A 20 21.99 -18.17 -11.97
N THR A 21 20.87 -17.97 -11.31
CA THR A 21 19.54 -18.14 -11.93
C THR A 21 19.09 -16.84 -12.58
N LEU A 22 18.86 -16.86 -13.88
CA LEU A 22 18.28 -15.73 -14.62
C LEU A 22 16.76 -15.83 -14.61
N GLU A 23 16.12 -14.85 -14.01
CA GLU A 23 14.67 -14.64 -14.04
C GLU A 23 14.32 -13.63 -15.13
N ILE A 24 13.35 -13.99 -15.97
CA ILE A 24 12.82 -13.15 -17.03
C ILE A 24 11.39 -12.78 -16.63
N TYR A 25 11.14 -11.49 -16.48
CA TYR A 25 9.83 -10.95 -16.16
C TYR A 25 9.22 -10.27 -17.38
N VAL A 26 7.89 -10.35 -17.50
CA VAL A 26 7.10 -9.58 -18.46
C VAL A 26 6.07 -8.77 -17.67
N GLY A 27 6.29 -7.47 -17.57
CA GLY A 27 5.66 -6.64 -16.54
C GLY A 27 6.08 -7.13 -15.15
N ASP A 28 5.11 -7.36 -14.26
CA ASP A 28 5.37 -7.84 -12.89
C ASP A 28 5.30 -9.38 -12.76
N SER A 29 5.19 -10.10 -13.87
CA SER A 29 5.02 -11.56 -13.88
C SER A 29 6.31 -12.26 -14.30
N LEU A 30 6.78 -13.20 -13.48
CA LEU A 30 7.87 -14.10 -13.86
C LEU A 30 7.42 -14.95 -15.07
N ALA A 31 8.05 -14.73 -16.20
CA ALA A 31 7.77 -15.39 -17.47
C ALA A 31 8.64 -16.64 -17.67
N ALA A 32 9.90 -16.61 -17.22
CA ALA A 32 10.81 -17.75 -17.27
C ALA A 32 11.90 -17.67 -16.20
N GLU A 33 12.42 -18.84 -15.83
CA GLU A 33 13.56 -18.99 -14.93
C GLU A 33 14.58 -19.92 -15.62
N ILE A 34 15.85 -19.51 -15.67
CA ILE A 34 16.92 -20.29 -16.27
C ILE A 34 18.03 -20.45 -15.25
N SER A 35 18.19 -21.68 -14.75
CA SER A 35 19.27 -22.07 -13.84
C SER A 35 20.23 -23.00 -14.59
N ASP A 36 20.96 -22.48 -15.57
CA ASP A 36 22.12 -23.16 -16.14
C ASP A 36 23.35 -22.58 -15.44
N GLY A 37 24.16 -23.40 -14.78
CA GLY A 37 25.31 -22.98 -13.95
C GLY A 37 26.44 -22.24 -14.70
N ARG A 38 26.18 -21.86 -15.96
CA ARG A 38 27.01 -21.06 -16.87
C ARG A 38 26.49 -19.65 -17.11
N LEU A 39 25.34 -19.27 -16.55
CA LEU A 39 24.81 -17.91 -16.65
C LEU A 39 25.60 -17.00 -15.70
N ASP A 40 26.58 -16.28 -16.24
CA ASP A 40 27.10 -15.08 -15.60
C ASP A 40 26.58 -13.83 -16.30
N MET A 41 26.72 -12.68 -15.64
CA MET A 41 26.20 -11.41 -16.14
C MET A 41 26.76 -11.05 -17.53
N GLU A 42 28.02 -11.39 -17.79
CA GLU A 42 28.69 -11.12 -19.06
C GLU A 42 28.03 -11.91 -20.19
N PHE A 43 27.79 -13.21 -19.99
CA PHE A 43 27.15 -14.07 -20.98
C PHE A 43 25.67 -13.72 -21.22
N ALA A 44 24.94 -13.37 -20.16
CA ALA A 44 23.56 -12.90 -20.29
C ALA A 44 23.51 -11.59 -21.10
N LYS A 45 24.43 -10.68 -20.82
CA LYS A 45 24.58 -9.40 -21.53
C LYS A 45 24.88 -9.62 -23.02
N GLU A 46 25.86 -10.45 -23.35
CA GLU A 46 26.23 -10.79 -24.73
C GLU A 46 25.04 -11.36 -25.53
N ILE A 47 24.23 -12.23 -24.92
CA ILE A 47 23.05 -12.79 -25.58
C ILE A 47 22.02 -11.70 -25.88
N LEU A 48 21.75 -10.83 -24.91
CA LEU A 48 20.72 -9.80 -25.01
C LEU A 48 21.12 -8.70 -26.00
N GLU A 49 22.38 -8.26 -25.99
CA GLU A 49 22.93 -7.37 -27.01
C GLU A 49 22.86 -8.01 -28.41
N GLY A 50 23.16 -9.33 -28.50
CA GLY A 50 23.02 -10.10 -29.73
C GLY A 50 21.58 -10.30 -30.22
N LEU A 51 20.59 -9.99 -29.37
CA LEU A 51 19.16 -9.99 -29.67
C LEU A 51 18.60 -8.57 -29.84
N ASP A 52 19.46 -7.57 -30.00
CA ASP A 52 19.14 -6.15 -30.17
C ASP A 52 18.42 -5.51 -28.96
N TYR A 53 18.56 -6.06 -27.76
CA TYR A 53 18.05 -5.43 -26.54
C TYR A 53 19.00 -4.33 -26.04
N GLU A 54 18.45 -3.17 -25.67
CA GLU A 54 19.21 -2.11 -25.00
C GLU A 54 19.44 -2.44 -23.52
N ILE A 55 20.69 -2.72 -23.13
CA ILE A 55 21.06 -3.05 -21.76
C ILE A 55 21.51 -1.78 -21.05
N ASN A 56 20.66 -1.25 -20.17
CA ASN A 56 21.01 -0.15 -19.29
C ASN A 56 21.72 -0.71 -18.04
N GLU A 57 23.04 -0.54 -17.97
CA GLU A 57 23.84 -0.81 -16.76
C GLU A 57 23.62 0.28 -15.71
N SER A 58 22.37 0.52 -15.34
CA SER A 58 22.06 1.40 -14.23
C SER A 58 22.43 0.71 -12.93
N SER A 59 23.12 1.42 -12.03
CA SER A 59 23.44 0.94 -10.68
C SER A 59 22.20 0.78 -9.79
N PHE A 60 21.01 1.15 -10.28
CA PHE A 60 19.74 1.02 -9.57
C PHE A 60 18.54 0.87 -10.52
N THR A 61 17.43 0.37 -10.00
CA THR A 61 16.13 0.34 -10.70
C THR A 61 15.20 1.40 -10.16
N ILE A 62 14.23 1.89 -10.94
CA ILE A 62 13.18 2.80 -10.46
C ILE A 62 11.80 2.39 -11.00
N ARG A 63 10.80 2.41 -10.12
CA ARG A 63 9.39 2.12 -10.46
C ARG A 63 8.42 2.96 -9.62
N PRO A 64 7.15 3.11 -10.04
CA PRO A 64 6.09 3.62 -9.18
C PRO A 64 5.97 2.82 -7.86
N LEU A 65 5.58 3.49 -6.78
CA LEU A 65 5.27 2.82 -5.52
C LEU A 65 4.02 1.96 -5.63
N HIS A 66 4.04 0.82 -4.97
CA HIS A 66 2.83 0.10 -4.63
C HIS A 66 2.10 0.81 -3.49
N SER A 67 0.79 0.61 -3.41
CA SER A 67 -0.06 1.30 -2.42
C SER A 67 0.37 1.06 -0.97
N ASP A 68 0.89 -0.12 -0.68
CA ASP A 68 1.40 -0.51 0.64
C ASP A 68 2.76 0.12 0.96
N GLU A 69 3.54 0.55 -0.03
CA GLU A 69 4.83 1.22 0.18
C GLU A 69 4.66 2.72 0.52
N GLN A 70 3.55 3.34 0.10
CA GLN A 70 3.32 4.79 0.20
C GLN A 70 3.50 5.34 1.63
N LYS A 71 3.04 4.58 2.64
CA LYS A 71 3.15 4.96 4.06
C LYS A 71 4.59 5.12 4.53
N TYR A 72 5.55 4.41 3.93
CA TYR A 72 6.98 4.53 4.25
C TYR A 72 7.65 5.74 3.58
N THR A 73 6.90 6.56 2.85
CA THR A 73 7.38 7.87 2.38
C THR A 73 7.12 9.00 3.38
N TYR A 74 6.56 8.68 4.55
CA TYR A 74 6.32 9.63 5.64
C TYR A 74 7.13 9.23 6.87
N ARG A 75 7.18 10.14 7.85
CA ARG A 75 7.79 9.85 9.15
C ARG A 75 7.09 8.65 9.81
N GLN A 76 7.88 7.72 10.33
CA GLN A 76 7.41 6.53 11.02
C GLN A 76 7.58 6.66 12.55
N GLY A 77 6.97 5.74 13.30
CA GLY A 77 7.30 5.54 14.71
C GLY A 77 8.69 4.91 14.86
N THR A 78 9.37 5.20 15.97
CA THR A 78 10.75 4.74 16.23
C THR A 78 10.91 3.22 16.12
N GLN A 79 9.88 2.45 16.49
CA GLN A 79 9.92 1.00 16.41
C GLN A 79 9.95 0.51 14.95
N ILE A 80 9.14 1.13 14.08
CA ILE A 80 9.13 0.86 12.64
C ILE A 80 10.43 1.32 11.99
N GLU A 81 10.94 2.50 12.34
CA GLU A 81 12.25 2.99 11.86
C GLU A 81 13.37 1.98 12.16
N GLY A 82 13.35 1.39 13.37
CA GLY A 82 14.29 0.33 13.75
C GLY A 82 14.14 -0.95 12.94
N GLN A 83 12.91 -1.42 12.70
CA GLN A 83 12.66 -2.66 11.97
C GLN A 83 12.93 -2.56 10.47
N THR A 84 12.70 -1.38 9.89
CA THR A 84 12.87 -1.12 8.45
C THR A 84 14.28 -0.68 8.10
N GLY A 85 15.16 -0.47 9.08
CA GLY A 85 16.49 0.06 8.84
C GLY A 85 16.42 1.47 8.25
N SER A 86 15.50 2.31 8.72
CA SER A 86 15.34 3.68 8.23
C SER A 86 16.58 4.50 8.59
N ILE A 87 17.38 4.84 7.57
CA ILE A 87 18.65 5.55 7.74
C ILE A 87 18.39 7.04 7.99
N GLY A 88 17.45 7.59 7.23
CA GLY A 88 17.05 8.98 7.27
C GLY A 88 16.33 9.36 5.98
N TYR A 89 16.18 10.65 5.74
CA TYR A 89 15.59 11.14 4.50
C TYR A 89 16.23 12.43 4.00
N LEU A 90 16.25 12.58 2.68
CA LEU A 90 16.55 13.82 1.98
C LEU A 90 15.23 14.53 1.69
N ARG A 91 15.14 15.83 2.01
CA ARG A 91 14.02 16.68 1.60
C ARG A 91 14.55 17.78 0.71
N GLY A 92 13.86 18.09 -0.37
CA GLY A 92 14.27 19.18 -1.25
C GLY A 92 13.16 19.84 -2.06
N ASP A 93 13.54 20.94 -2.71
CA ASP A 93 12.69 21.75 -3.56
C ASP A 93 13.48 22.38 -4.72
N PHE A 94 12.74 22.84 -5.72
CA PHE A 94 13.32 23.44 -6.92
C PHE A 94 13.28 24.97 -6.91
N GLY A 95 13.15 25.61 -5.75
CA GLY A 95 13.10 27.06 -5.61
C GLY A 95 11.93 27.73 -6.33
N THR A 96 11.96 29.07 -6.33
CA THR A 96 10.95 29.90 -6.98
C THR A 96 10.95 29.68 -8.50
N GLY A 97 12.15 29.61 -9.10
CA GLY A 97 12.36 29.42 -10.54
C GLY A 97 12.02 28.02 -11.05
N GLY A 98 11.94 27.03 -10.14
CA GLY A 98 11.62 25.65 -10.48
C GLY A 98 12.79 24.88 -11.09
N LYS A 99 14.02 25.42 -11.03
CA LYS A 99 15.23 24.87 -11.66
C LYS A 99 16.37 24.65 -10.66
N GLU A 100 16.26 25.24 -9.47
CA GLU A 100 17.22 25.07 -8.40
C GLU A 100 17.15 23.65 -7.82
N PHE A 101 18.10 23.25 -6.98
CA PHE A 101 18.02 22.00 -6.22
C PHE A 101 18.50 22.26 -4.80
N PHE A 102 17.58 22.70 -3.94
CA PHE A 102 17.85 22.88 -2.53
C PHE A 102 17.47 21.62 -1.79
N SER A 103 18.34 21.13 -0.92
CA SER A 103 18.06 19.93 -0.15
C SER A 103 18.65 19.97 1.25
N SER A 104 18.08 19.17 2.14
CA SER A 104 18.54 18.99 3.53
C SER A 104 18.33 17.55 3.94
N TRP A 105 19.31 17.00 4.65
CA TRP A 105 19.29 15.64 5.16
C TRP A 105 18.83 15.60 6.61
N PHE A 106 18.05 14.58 6.97
CA PHE A 106 17.56 14.32 8.32
C PHE A 106 17.89 12.88 8.72
N ASP A 107 18.60 12.68 9.83
CA ASP A 107 18.97 11.36 10.31
C ASP A 107 17.83 10.70 11.10
N HIS A 108 17.64 9.39 10.89
CA HIS A 108 16.91 8.51 11.81
C HIS A 108 17.90 7.58 12.53
N ARG A 109 18.74 6.86 11.77
CA ARG A 109 19.76 5.92 12.27
C ARG A 109 21.14 6.27 11.74
N ARG A 110 21.87 7.09 12.51
CA ARG A 110 23.22 7.57 12.13
C ARG A 110 24.25 6.46 11.98
N ASP A 111 24.09 5.38 12.72
CA ASP A 111 24.95 4.19 12.65
C ASP A 111 24.87 3.49 11.28
N LEU A 112 23.73 3.59 10.59
CA LEU A 112 23.52 3.01 9.25
C LEU A 112 23.96 3.95 8.13
N LYS A 113 24.30 5.21 8.43
CA LYS A 113 24.73 6.21 7.43
C LYS A 113 26.21 6.05 7.08
N THR A 114 26.55 4.88 6.53
CA THR A 114 27.90 4.47 6.16
C THR A 114 28.46 5.31 4.99
N GLY A 115 29.75 5.15 4.69
CA GLY A 115 30.37 5.77 3.51
C GLY A 115 29.75 5.23 2.21
N GLU A 116 29.57 3.91 2.13
CA GLU A 116 28.91 3.21 1.02
C GLU A 116 27.50 3.75 0.77
N PHE A 117 26.66 3.84 1.80
CA PHE A 117 25.32 4.39 1.68
C PHE A 117 25.32 5.82 1.11
N LYS A 118 26.25 6.68 1.56
CA LYS A 118 26.33 8.07 1.08
C LYS A 118 26.70 8.11 -0.40
N SER A 119 27.64 7.28 -0.83
CA SER A 119 28.03 7.16 -2.24
C SER A 119 26.86 6.70 -3.11
N GLU A 120 26.15 5.63 -2.71
CA GLU A 120 24.99 5.15 -3.45
C GLU A 120 23.83 6.17 -3.48
N LEU A 121 23.57 6.86 -2.37
CA LEU A 121 22.58 7.94 -2.33
C LEU A 121 22.95 9.06 -3.32
N ASP A 122 24.22 9.48 -3.33
CA ASP A 122 24.69 10.53 -4.24
C ASP A 122 24.56 10.09 -5.71
N GLU A 123 24.90 8.84 -6.03
CA GLU A 123 24.73 8.28 -7.37
C GLU A 123 23.26 8.27 -7.82
N VAL A 124 22.37 7.72 -6.99
CA VAL A 124 20.93 7.67 -7.29
C VAL A 124 20.35 9.08 -7.46
N ILE A 125 20.65 10.01 -6.54
CA ILE A 125 20.13 11.38 -6.63
C ILE A 125 20.68 12.11 -7.86
N ASN A 126 21.96 11.94 -8.19
CA ASN A 126 22.53 12.57 -9.39
C ASN A 126 21.97 11.98 -10.68
N ALA A 127 21.76 10.66 -10.74
CA ALA A 127 21.08 10.02 -11.86
C ALA A 127 19.65 10.55 -12.04
N LEU A 128 18.85 10.63 -10.96
CA LEU A 128 17.49 11.17 -11.02
C LEU A 128 17.42 12.65 -11.43
N ARG A 129 18.52 13.40 -11.27
CA ARG A 129 18.66 14.80 -11.71
C ARG A 129 19.12 14.93 -13.17
N SER A 130 19.59 13.85 -13.78
CA SER A 130 20.09 13.86 -15.16
C SER A 130 18.96 14.05 -16.18
N GLU A 131 19.33 14.31 -17.43
CA GLU A 131 18.38 14.37 -18.55
C GLU A 131 17.72 13.02 -18.84
N GLU A 132 18.43 11.93 -18.56
CA GLU A 132 17.98 10.55 -18.84
C GLU A 132 16.78 10.18 -17.97
N TYR A 133 16.87 10.42 -16.65
CA TYR A 133 15.78 10.11 -15.72
C TYR A 133 14.83 11.29 -15.52
N GLY A 134 15.35 12.50 -15.29
CA GLY A 134 14.58 13.74 -15.24
C GLY A 134 13.66 13.95 -14.02
N LEU A 135 13.37 12.93 -13.21
CA LEU A 135 12.43 13.00 -12.08
C LEU A 135 12.76 14.16 -11.11
N LEU A 136 14.04 14.34 -10.78
CA LEU A 136 14.53 15.35 -9.85
C LEU A 136 15.31 16.47 -10.55
N LYS A 137 15.17 16.62 -11.86
CA LYS A 137 15.91 17.64 -12.63
C LYS A 137 15.37 19.06 -12.41
N SER A 138 14.06 19.21 -12.39
CA SER A 138 13.36 20.49 -12.24
C SER A 138 11.90 20.25 -11.87
N ARG A 139 11.18 21.25 -11.38
CA ARG A 139 9.75 21.12 -11.07
C ARG A 139 8.91 20.74 -12.29
N THR A 140 9.25 21.30 -13.46
CA THR A 140 8.58 20.98 -14.74
C THR A 140 8.88 19.55 -15.19
N ALA A 141 10.14 19.12 -15.09
CA ALA A 141 10.52 17.75 -15.44
C ALA A 141 9.86 16.73 -14.51
N MET A 142 9.78 17.02 -13.21
CA MET A 142 9.02 16.22 -12.25
C MET A 142 7.56 16.09 -12.64
N ALA A 143 6.87 17.20 -12.95
CA ALA A 143 5.47 17.16 -13.39
C ALA A 143 5.29 16.27 -14.62
N GLN A 144 6.14 16.43 -15.64
CA GLN A 144 6.14 15.60 -16.85
C GLN A 144 6.42 14.12 -16.55
N TYR A 145 7.34 13.83 -15.62
CA TYR A 145 7.63 12.47 -15.19
C TYR A 145 6.41 11.84 -14.51
N THR A 146 5.75 12.57 -13.62
CA THR A 146 4.55 12.08 -12.92
C THR A 146 3.36 11.85 -13.86
N GLU A 147 3.22 12.67 -14.92
CA GLU A 147 2.20 12.48 -15.96
C GLU A 147 2.40 11.18 -16.77
N LYS A 148 3.65 10.74 -16.95
CA LYS A 148 3.97 9.44 -17.61
C LYS A 148 3.57 8.24 -16.75
N TYR A 149 3.52 8.41 -15.42
CA TYR A 149 3.23 7.35 -14.46
C TYR A 149 2.02 7.70 -13.58
N PRO A 150 0.80 7.79 -14.13
CA PRO A 150 -0.38 8.17 -13.36
C PRO A 150 -0.67 7.22 -12.18
N VAL A 151 -0.24 5.95 -12.29
CA VAL A 151 -0.34 4.95 -11.21
C VAL A 151 0.50 5.28 -9.96
N SER A 152 1.46 6.20 -10.08
CA SER A 152 2.25 6.69 -8.95
C SER A 152 1.48 7.69 -8.07
N ALA A 153 0.33 8.20 -8.53
CA ALA A 153 -0.44 9.21 -7.84
C ALA A 153 -1.18 8.64 -6.62
N PHE A 154 -1.16 9.37 -5.50
CA PHE A 154 -1.96 9.08 -4.32
C PHE A 154 -2.37 10.35 -3.58
N GLN A 155 -3.41 10.24 -2.76
CA GLN A 155 -3.89 11.37 -1.96
C GLN A 155 -2.90 11.68 -0.84
N GLY A 156 -2.20 12.81 -0.97
CA GLY A 156 -1.37 13.35 0.10
C GLY A 156 -2.16 14.20 1.09
N ASN A 157 -1.45 14.88 1.99
CA ASN A 157 -2.07 15.68 3.06
C ASN A 157 -2.80 16.92 2.54
N TYR A 158 -2.25 17.58 1.51
CA TYR A 158 -2.75 18.85 0.98
C TYR A 158 -3.12 18.80 -0.50
N ALA A 159 -2.53 17.86 -1.23
CA ALA A 159 -2.67 17.71 -2.67
C ALA A 159 -2.38 16.26 -3.07
N THR A 160 -2.62 15.95 -4.34
CA THR A 160 -2.12 14.73 -4.96
C THR A 160 -0.59 14.72 -4.93
N GLU A 161 -0.02 13.66 -4.36
CA GLU A 161 1.41 13.39 -4.34
C GLU A 161 1.70 12.18 -5.24
N TYR A 162 2.97 12.01 -5.60
CA TYR A 162 3.41 10.93 -6.50
C TYR A 162 4.57 10.15 -5.89
N GLY A 163 4.57 8.84 -6.07
CA GLY A 163 5.48 7.94 -5.38
C GLY A 163 6.32 7.09 -6.30
N PHE A 164 7.63 7.07 -6.07
CA PHE A 164 8.56 6.17 -6.75
C PHE A 164 9.46 5.45 -5.75
N ARG A 165 9.87 4.23 -6.08
CA ARG A 165 10.90 3.49 -5.36
C ARG A 165 12.07 3.28 -6.29
N ALA A 166 13.25 3.69 -5.84
CA ALA A 166 14.50 3.32 -6.46
C ALA A 166 15.24 2.31 -5.57
N ASP A 167 15.76 1.24 -6.15
CA ASP A 167 16.48 0.18 -5.42
C ASP A 167 17.87 -0.02 -6.00
N THR A 168 18.88 0.00 -5.13
CA THR A 168 20.19 -0.59 -5.39
C THR A 168 20.23 -2.02 -4.85
N GLU A 169 21.40 -2.64 -4.84
CA GLU A 169 21.59 -3.96 -4.20
C GLU A 169 21.22 -3.91 -2.71
N LYS A 170 21.69 -2.89 -1.97
CA LYS A 170 21.59 -2.84 -0.50
C LYS A 170 20.52 -1.88 0.03
N TYR A 171 20.14 -0.86 -0.72
CA TYR A 171 19.30 0.22 -0.22
C TYR A 171 18.06 0.46 -1.09
N SER A 172 17.01 0.93 -0.41
CA SER A 172 15.77 1.37 -1.03
C SER A 172 15.53 2.84 -0.75
N PHE A 173 15.20 3.57 -1.81
CA PHE A 173 14.98 5.02 -1.84
C PHE A 173 13.52 5.28 -2.22
N LEU A 174 12.68 5.52 -1.22
CA LEU A 174 11.25 5.78 -1.41
C LEU A 174 11.03 7.29 -1.54
N ILE A 175 10.69 7.71 -2.75
CA ILE A 175 10.62 9.10 -3.18
C ILE A 175 9.16 9.51 -3.29
N ARG A 176 8.77 10.51 -2.49
CA ARG A 176 7.50 11.22 -2.61
C ARG A 176 7.72 12.56 -3.30
N CYS A 177 6.92 12.85 -4.31
CA CYS A 177 7.00 14.04 -5.15
C CYS A 177 5.72 14.87 -5.05
N ASN A 178 5.90 16.20 -5.03
CA ASN A 178 4.85 17.20 -5.12
C ASN A 178 5.27 18.27 -6.15
N PRO A 179 4.71 18.27 -7.38
CA PRO A 179 5.07 19.23 -8.42
C PRO A 179 4.49 20.63 -8.18
N ALA A 180 3.75 20.88 -7.10
CA ALA A 180 3.18 22.19 -6.79
C ALA A 180 4.25 23.25 -6.46
N ARG A 181 3.92 24.52 -6.73
CA ARG A 181 4.78 25.66 -6.39
C ARG A 181 4.54 26.09 -4.94
N GLY A 182 5.61 26.43 -4.21
CA GLY A 182 5.53 27.02 -2.87
C GLY A 182 5.55 26.03 -1.71
N ASP A 183 5.83 24.75 -1.99
CA ASP A 183 6.03 23.70 -1.00
C ASP A 183 7.31 22.91 -1.36
N TYR A 184 7.74 22.00 -0.47
CA TYR A 184 8.79 21.04 -0.77
C TYR A 184 8.36 20.13 -1.91
N ASN A 185 9.22 19.99 -2.91
CA ASN A 185 8.88 19.24 -4.10
C ASN A 185 9.18 17.76 -3.98
N PHE A 186 10.09 17.35 -3.09
CA PHE A 186 10.30 15.92 -2.85
C PHE A 186 10.82 15.59 -1.45
N TYR A 187 10.58 14.33 -1.09
CA TYR A 187 11.18 13.63 0.04
C TYR A 187 11.70 12.29 -0.46
N CYS A 188 12.92 11.91 -0.10
CA CYS A 188 13.51 10.60 -0.41
C CYS A 188 13.87 9.91 0.92
N TYR A 189 13.05 8.97 1.35
CA TYR A 189 13.27 8.17 2.55
C TYR A 189 14.15 6.96 2.20
N CYS A 190 15.23 6.80 2.95
CA CYS A 190 16.28 5.85 2.66
C CYS A 190 16.26 4.71 3.69
N TYR A 191 16.26 3.48 3.20
CA TYR A 191 16.14 2.28 4.00
C TYR A 191 17.19 1.24 3.61
N VAL A 192 17.54 0.36 4.55
CA VAL A 192 18.18 -0.92 4.22
C VAL A 192 17.13 -1.80 3.53
N ARG A 193 17.37 -2.14 2.27
CA ARG A 193 16.38 -2.79 1.39
C ARG A 193 15.82 -4.08 1.98
N GLU A 194 16.71 -5.00 2.37
CA GLU A 194 16.32 -6.29 2.95
C GLU A 194 15.43 -6.14 4.19
N TRP A 195 15.69 -5.13 5.02
CA TRP A 195 14.95 -4.92 6.27
C TRP A 195 13.57 -4.33 5.99
N LEU A 196 13.49 -3.36 5.09
CA LEU A 196 12.24 -2.78 4.63
C LEU A 196 11.35 -3.85 3.99
N ASP A 197 11.88 -4.60 3.03
CA ASP A 197 11.14 -5.63 2.29
C ASP A 197 10.63 -6.73 3.22
N ARG A 198 11.48 -7.23 4.13
CA ARG A 198 11.06 -8.21 5.15
C ARG A 198 9.99 -7.67 6.09
N HIS A 199 10.05 -6.40 6.48
CA HIS A 199 9.03 -5.80 7.31
C HIS A 199 7.71 -5.66 6.55
N MET A 200 7.72 -5.20 5.29
CA MET A 200 6.52 -5.08 4.46
C MET A 200 5.88 -6.44 4.17
N GLU A 201 6.68 -7.47 3.90
CA GLU A 201 6.21 -8.84 3.72
C GLU A 201 5.46 -9.34 4.97
N LYS A 202 6.01 -9.12 6.16
CA LYS A 202 5.33 -9.47 7.42
C LYS A 202 4.08 -8.62 7.66
N ALA A 203 4.16 -7.30 7.45
CA ALA A 203 3.05 -6.37 7.62
C ALA A 203 1.87 -6.69 6.68
N SER A 204 2.14 -7.23 5.48
CA SER A 204 1.11 -7.68 4.53
C SER A 204 0.19 -8.77 5.10
N ARG A 205 0.65 -9.50 6.12
CA ARG A 205 -0.13 -10.53 6.82
C ARG A 205 -1.21 -9.95 7.72
N GLY A 206 -1.20 -8.63 7.95
CA GLY A 206 -2.21 -7.87 8.69
C GLY A 206 -2.03 -7.89 10.21
N ILE A 207 -2.55 -6.84 10.84
CA ILE A 207 -2.55 -6.60 12.28
C ILE A 207 -3.71 -7.35 12.92
N ARG A 208 -3.40 -8.23 13.87
CA ARG A 208 -4.37 -9.07 14.56
C ARG A 208 -4.90 -8.38 15.82
N PHE A 209 -6.22 -8.37 15.97
CA PHE A 209 -6.91 -7.96 17.19
C PHE A 209 -7.52 -9.18 17.87
N ILE A 210 -7.28 -9.32 19.16
CA ILE A 210 -7.69 -10.48 19.97
C ILE A 210 -8.58 -10.06 21.13
N THR A 211 -9.26 -11.02 21.71
CA THR A 211 -9.83 -10.94 23.06
C THR A 211 -8.75 -11.22 24.11
N PRO A 212 -8.99 -10.90 25.40
CA PRO A 212 -8.04 -11.21 26.48
C PRO A 212 -7.73 -12.70 26.64
N ASP A 213 -8.67 -13.59 26.31
CA ASP A 213 -8.47 -15.05 26.25
C ASP A 213 -7.78 -15.53 24.95
N TYR A 214 -7.12 -14.61 24.23
CA TYR A 214 -6.27 -14.89 23.07
C TYR A 214 -7.01 -15.36 21.81
N LYS A 215 -8.33 -15.20 21.75
CA LYS A 215 -9.11 -15.52 20.56
C LYS A 215 -9.04 -14.38 19.55
N GLU A 216 -8.69 -14.68 18.30
CA GLU A 216 -8.73 -13.69 17.22
C GLU A 216 -10.17 -13.18 17.02
N LYS A 217 -10.34 -11.85 17.14
CA LYS A 217 -11.60 -11.16 16.84
C LYS A 217 -11.66 -10.84 15.36
N PHE A 218 -10.66 -10.11 14.88
CA PHE A 218 -10.54 -9.69 13.49
C PHE A 218 -9.09 -9.31 13.17
N LYS A 219 -8.86 -9.04 11.89
CA LYS A 219 -7.59 -8.59 11.35
C LYS A 219 -7.80 -7.42 10.39
N ILE A 220 -6.87 -6.47 10.38
CA ILE A 220 -6.84 -5.34 9.45
C ILE A 220 -5.50 -5.25 8.71
N PRO A 221 -5.46 -4.73 7.47
CA PRO A 221 -4.23 -4.34 6.80
C PRO A 221 -3.37 -3.36 7.61
N ASP A 222 -2.05 -3.37 7.42
CA ASP A 222 -1.16 -2.36 8.00
C ASP A 222 -1.44 -0.96 7.43
N GLY A 223 -1.72 0.00 8.31
CA GLY A 223 -2.12 1.37 7.97
C GLY A 223 -3.63 1.63 8.03
N ASP A 224 -4.45 0.59 8.20
CA ASP A 224 -5.90 0.76 8.39
C ASP A 224 -6.22 1.29 9.80
N LYS A 225 -7.47 1.74 9.97
CA LYS A 225 -7.94 2.31 11.23
C LYS A 225 -8.80 1.30 12.01
N ILE A 226 -8.86 1.53 13.30
CA ILE A 226 -9.92 1.02 14.17
C ILE A 226 -10.74 2.20 14.71
N ARG A 227 -11.99 1.92 15.09
CA ARG A 227 -12.80 2.81 15.92
C ARG A 227 -12.88 2.22 17.32
N ILE A 228 -12.46 3.01 18.29
CA ILE A 228 -12.60 2.72 19.72
C ILE A 228 -13.80 3.53 20.21
N THR A 229 -14.85 2.86 20.69
CA THR A 229 -15.94 3.53 21.39
C THR A 229 -15.69 3.40 22.88
N LEU A 230 -15.50 4.52 23.56
CA LEU A 230 -15.29 4.60 24.99
C LEU A 230 -16.58 4.27 25.75
N SER A 231 -16.47 3.97 27.05
CA SER A 231 -17.62 3.63 27.90
C SER A 231 -18.70 4.72 27.98
N ASP A 232 -18.31 5.98 27.76
CA ASP A 232 -19.22 7.13 27.71
C ASP A 232 -19.85 7.37 26.33
N GLY A 233 -19.48 6.55 25.34
CA GLY A 233 -19.94 6.63 23.96
C GLY A 233 -19.08 7.51 23.03
N GLU A 234 -18.03 8.17 23.53
CA GLU A 234 -17.10 8.91 22.68
C GLU A 234 -16.40 7.94 21.70
N GLN A 235 -16.25 8.36 20.44
CA GLN A 235 -15.61 7.55 19.41
C GLN A 235 -14.25 8.13 19.02
N LEU A 236 -13.24 7.25 19.02
CA LEU A 236 -11.86 7.57 18.67
C LEU A 236 -11.40 6.69 17.52
N ASP A 237 -11.23 7.30 16.35
CA ASP A 237 -10.61 6.61 15.21
C ASP A 237 -9.09 6.69 15.33
N ARG A 238 -8.41 5.55 15.18
CA ARG A 238 -6.95 5.44 15.33
C ARG A 238 -6.38 4.59 14.21
N THR A 239 -5.41 5.15 13.48
CA THR A 239 -4.58 4.39 12.54
C THR A 239 -3.75 3.35 13.31
N CYS A 240 -3.64 2.15 12.77
CA CYS A 240 -2.84 1.09 13.36
C CYS A 240 -1.66 0.73 12.46
N ARG A 241 -0.50 0.51 13.07
CA ARG A 241 0.70 0.06 12.36
C ARG A 241 1.22 -1.27 12.89
N TYR A 242 1.59 -2.15 11.97
CA TYR A 242 2.20 -3.44 12.27
C TYR A 242 3.62 -3.23 12.78
N ILE A 243 3.95 -3.89 13.88
CA ILE A 243 5.31 -3.98 14.41
C ILE A 243 5.78 -5.43 14.28
N ASP A 244 5.10 -6.36 14.94
CA ASP A 244 5.34 -7.79 14.78
C ASP A 244 4.05 -8.56 15.11
N ASP A 245 4.14 -9.88 15.24
CA ASP A 245 2.96 -10.73 15.47
C ASP A 245 2.32 -10.54 16.87
N TYR A 246 3.00 -9.82 17.77
CA TYR A 246 2.59 -9.57 19.14
C TYR A 246 2.52 -8.08 19.50
N HIS A 247 3.07 -7.19 18.68
CA HIS A 247 3.07 -5.76 18.90
C HIS A 247 2.44 -4.98 17.75
N LEU A 248 1.80 -3.87 18.11
CA LEU A 248 1.21 -2.92 17.17
C LEU A 248 1.30 -1.50 17.72
N GLU A 249 1.31 -0.52 16.81
CA GLU A 249 1.03 0.87 17.18
C GLU A 249 -0.45 1.16 16.95
N VAL A 250 -1.10 1.83 17.91
CA VAL A 250 -2.46 2.38 17.79
C VAL A 250 -2.37 3.88 18.00
N GLY A 251 -2.56 4.65 16.93
CA GLY A 251 -2.19 6.06 16.89
C GLY A 251 -0.68 6.20 17.06
N SER A 252 -0.25 6.83 18.15
CA SER A 252 1.16 7.02 18.50
C SER A 252 1.64 6.10 19.64
N ASN A 253 0.81 5.16 20.09
CA ASN A 253 1.10 4.32 21.24
C ASN A 253 1.44 2.89 20.81
N LEU A 254 2.57 2.38 21.28
CA LEU A 254 2.98 0.98 21.10
C LEU A 254 2.31 0.10 22.17
N TYR A 255 1.77 -1.03 21.75
CA TYR A 255 1.15 -2.01 22.63
C TYR A 255 1.62 -3.42 22.32
N HIS A 256 1.65 -4.27 23.33
CA HIS A 256 1.47 -5.71 23.11
C HIS A 256 -0.02 -6.02 22.85
N ILE A 257 -0.34 -6.97 21.98
CA ILE A 257 -1.75 -7.26 21.59
C ILE A 257 -2.63 -7.65 22.79
N CYS A 258 -2.10 -8.37 23.79
CA CYS A 258 -2.83 -8.69 25.03
C CYS A 258 -3.06 -7.46 25.89
N GLU A 259 -2.05 -6.61 26.05
CA GLU A 259 -2.16 -5.37 26.83
C GLU A 259 -3.24 -4.47 26.24
N PHE A 260 -3.28 -4.35 24.90
CA PHE A 260 -4.34 -3.60 24.23
C PHE A 260 -5.71 -4.22 24.51
N ALA A 261 -5.87 -5.55 24.32
CA ALA A 261 -7.15 -6.24 24.54
C ALA A 261 -7.66 -6.09 25.98
N GLU A 262 -6.81 -6.33 26.97
CA GLU A 262 -7.12 -6.21 28.40
C GLU A 262 -7.52 -4.77 28.75
N ARG A 263 -6.78 -3.77 28.26
CA ARG A 263 -7.11 -2.36 28.52
C ARG A 263 -8.44 -1.95 27.90
N MET A 264 -8.78 -2.45 26.71
CA MET A 264 -10.08 -2.14 26.10
C MET A 264 -11.21 -2.74 26.93
N GLU A 265 -11.08 -3.99 27.37
CA GLU A 265 -12.10 -4.66 28.17
C GLU A 265 -12.27 -4.02 29.56
N GLN A 266 -11.16 -3.77 30.28
CA GLN A 266 -11.19 -3.20 31.64
C GLN A 266 -11.85 -1.82 31.68
N ASN A 267 -11.69 -1.02 30.62
CA ASN A 267 -12.30 0.29 30.53
C ASN A 267 -13.73 0.26 29.95
N GLY A 268 -14.27 -0.92 29.63
CA GLY A 268 -15.60 -1.05 29.01
C GLY A 268 -15.66 -0.51 27.58
N ASN A 269 -14.52 -0.42 26.89
CA ASN A 269 -14.43 0.08 25.53
C ASN A 269 -14.77 -1.02 24.53
N THR A 270 -15.30 -0.63 23.37
CA THR A 270 -15.47 -1.54 22.23
C THR A 270 -14.57 -1.11 21.07
N VAL A 271 -14.16 -2.08 20.26
CA VAL A 271 -13.26 -1.85 19.13
C VAL A 271 -13.79 -2.57 17.90
N ILE A 272 -13.91 -1.82 16.80
CA ILE A 272 -14.28 -2.33 15.49
C ILE A 272 -13.27 -1.90 14.42
N PRO A 273 -13.10 -2.68 13.35
CA PRO A 273 -12.23 -2.30 12.23
C PRO A 273 -12.89 -1.26 11.33
N LEU A 274 -12.10 -0.31 10.83
CA LEU A 274 -12.45 0.63 9.78
C LEU A 274 -11.55 0.37 8.56
N ARG A 275 -11.89 -0.69 7.81
CA ARG A 275 -11.08 -1.15 6.67
C ARG A 275 -11.06 -0.10 5.56
N SER A 276 -9.88 0.20 5.01
CA SER A 276 -9.74 1.10 3.84
C SER A 276 -10.32 0.49 2.57
N SER A 277 -10.42 -0.85 2.52
CA SER A 277 -11.08 -1.58 1.43
C SER A 277 -12.59 -1.38 1.37
N LEU A 278 -13.19 -0.75 2.39
CA LEU A 278 -14.62 -0.43 2.44
C LEU A 278 -14.85 1.06 2.23
N PRO A 279 -15.88 1.44 1.44
CA PRO A 279 -16.25 2.83 1.25
C PRO A 279 -16.77 3.44 2.56
N GLU A 280 -16.79 4.78 2.66
CA GLU A 280 -17.38 5.45 3.84
C GLU A 280 -18.90 5.22 3.94
N GLN A 281 -19.57 5.07 2.79
CA GLN A 281 -20.99 4.74 2.73
C GLN A 281 -21.35 3.99 1.44
N CYS A 282 -22.46 3.25 1.46
CA CYS A 282 -23.04 2.64 0.28
C CYS A 282 -24.57 2.62 0.35
N TYR A 283 -25.23 2.40 -0.79
CA TYR A 283 -26.65 2.11 -0.83
C TYR A 283 -26.90 0.63 -0.52
N VAL A 284 -28.00 0.33 0.16
CA VAL A 284 -28.47 -1.04 0.43
C VAL A 284 -29.96 -1.16 0.14
N PHE A 285 -30.38 -2.33 -0.34
CA PHE A 285 -31.80 -2.63 -0.46
C PHE A 285 -32.34 -3.18 0.86
N VAL A 286 -33.34 -2.51 1.43
CA VAL A 286 -33.98 -2.86 2.69
C VAL A 286 -35.24 -3.66 2.39
N GLN A 287 -35.12 -4.98 2.39
CA GLN A 287 -36.19 -5.89 1.93
C GLN A 287 -37.50 -5.74 2.72
N THR A 288 -37.43 -5.49 4.03
CA THR A 288 -38.61 -5.35 4.90
C THR A 288 -39.45 -4.11 4.61
N GLU A 289 -38.82 -3.07 4.05
CA GLU A 289 -39.46 -1.77 3.77
C GLU A 289 -39.59 -1.50 2.26
N ASN A 290 -39.06 -2.39 1.41
CA ASN A 290 -38.97 -2.24 -0.04
C ASN A 290 -38.41 -0.86 -0.47
N CYS A 291 -37.36 -0.39 0.21
CA CYS A 291 -36.74 0.91 -0.06
C CYS A 291 -35.22 0.79 -0.20
N ALA A 292 -34.60 1.84 -0.74
CA ALA A 292 -33.15 2.00 -0.64
C ALA A 292 -32.80 2.67 0.70
N GLY A 293 -31.78 2.17 1.37
CA GLY A 293 -31.16 2.77 2.53
C GLY A 293 -29.69 3.12 2.26
N ILE A 294 -29.09 3.89 3.17
CA ILE A 294 -27.65 4.17 3.18
C ILE A 294 -27.04 3.51 4.42
N VAL A 295 -25.98 2.73 4.22
CA VAL A 295 -25.15 2.22 5.30
C VAL A 295 -23.86 3.03 5.36
N LYS A 296 -23.43 3.39 6.57
CA LYS A 296 -22.16 4.07 6.81
C LYS A 296 -21.20 3.13 7.52
N LYS A 297 -19.92 3.19 7.14
CA LYS A 297 -18.86 2.36 7.70
C LYS A 297 -18.68 2.64 9.19
N GLY A 298 -18.63 1.57 9.98
CA GLY A 298 -18.46 1.66 11.43
C GLY A 298 -19.74 1.98 12.21
N GLU A 299 -20.90 2.03 11.55
CA GLU A 299 -22.19 2.26 12.19
C GLU A 299 -23.11 1.03 12.06
N SER A 300 -24.03 0.86 13.01
CA SER A 300 -25.03 -0.22 12.96
C SER A 300 -26.33 0.28 12.32
N GLY A 301 -27.01 -0.59 11.59
CA GLY A 301 -28.27 -0.27 10.92
C GLY A 301 -28.09 0.48 9.58
N PHE A 302 -29.09 1.29 9.21
CA PHE A 302 -29.11 2.04 7.97
C PHE A 302 -29.91 3.34 8.13
N TYR A 303 -29.67 4.28 7.22
CA TYR A 303 -30.45 5.51 7.08
C TYR A 303 -31.45 5.37 5.94
N ARG A 304 -32.71 5.72 6.18
CA ARG A 304 -33.74 5.71 5.14
C ARG A 304 -33.45 6.76 4.07
N THR A 305 -33.78 6.44 2.83
CA THR A 305 -33.81 7.40 1.72
C THR A 305 -35.24 7.58 1.23
N ASP A 306 -35.49 8.64 0.46
CA ASP A 306 -36.78 8.87 -0.20
C ASP A 306 -36.97 8.00 -1.45
N ILE A 307 -35.98 7.16 -1.79
CA ILE A 307 -36.02 6.29 -2.97
C ILE A 307 -36.86 5.05 -2.65
N GLN A 308 -38.11 5.10 -3.11
CA GLN A 308 -39.02 3.97 -3.12
C GLN A 308 -39.06 3.39 -4.54
N GLY A 309 -38.64 2.13 -4.69
CA GLY A 309 -38.81 1.43 -5.95
C GLY A 309 -40.17 0.73 -6.01
N GLY A 310 -40.65 0.46 -7.23
CA GLY A 310 -41.90 -0.27 -7.45
C GLY A 310 -41.80 -1.70 -6.93
N LYS A 311 -41.32 -2.62 -7.77
CA LYS A 311 -41.10 -4.01 -7.35
C LYS A 311 -39.78 -4.16 -6.59
N PRO A 312 -39.69 -5.05 -5.58
CA PRO A 312 -38.43 -5.34 -4.87
C PRO A 312 -37.22 -5.61 -5.76
N SER A 313 -37.43 -6.32 -6.88
CA SER A 313 -36.36 -6.59 -7.85
C SER A 313 -35.85 -5.32 -8.54
N GLU A 314 -36.74 -4.36 -8.82
CA GLU A 314 -36.40 -3.08 -9.46
C GLU A 314 -35.66 -2.19 -8.46
N THR A 315 -36.12 -2.12 -7.21
CA THR A 315 -35.44 -1.39 -6.13
C THR A 315 -34.02 -1.93 -5.90
N ASN A 316 -33.87 -3.26 -5.87
CA ASN A 316 -32.56 -3.88 -5.71
C ASN A 316 -31.63 -3.64 -6.91
N ALA A 317 -32.15 -3.68 -8.14
CA ALA A 317 -31.38 -3.37 -9.33
C ALA A 317 -30.89 -1.90 -9.34
N LEU A 318 -31.77 -0.97 -8.93
CA LEU A 318 -31.41 0.44 -8.80
C LEU A 318 -30.31 0.67 -7.76
N VAL A 319 -30.38 0.01 -6.60
CA VAL A 319 -29.32 0.08 -5.57
C VAL A 319 -27.97 -0.40 -6.11
N ASN A 320 -27.97 -1.50 -6.87
CA ASN A 320 -26.74 -2.01 -7.48
C ASN A 320 -26.18 -1.01 -8.50
N GLU A 321 -27.02 -0.42 -9.35
CA GLU A 321 -26.60 0.60 -10.32
C GLU A 321 -26.02 1.85 -9.64
N MET A 322 -26.62 2.29 -8.53
CA MET A 322 -26.11 3.43 -7.76
C MET A 322 -24.73 3.14 -7.15
N ASN A 323 -24.53 1.95 -6.59
CA ASN A 323 -23.24 1.54 -6.06
C ASN A 323 -22.18 1.37 -7.17
N GLU A 324 -22.55 0.81 -8.32
CA GLU A 324 -21.65 0.72 -9.48
C GLU A 324 -21.22 2.10 -9.98
N LYS A 325 -22.13 3.09 -10.01
CA LYS A 325 -21.82 4.49 -10.33
C LYS A 325 -20.87 5.15 -9.31
N LEU A 326 -20.87 4.67 -8.06
CA LEU A 326 -19.91 5.08 -7.02
C LEU A 326 -18.60 4.28 -7.10
N GLY A 327 -18.45 3.35 -8.05
CA GLY A 327 -17.25 2.52 -8.21
C GLY A 327 -17.14 1.37 -7.22
N LEU A 328 -18.22 1.03 -6.51
CA LEU A 328 -18.22 -0.07 -5.54
C LEU A 328 -18.38 -1.41 -6.24
N SER A 329 -17.60 -2.39 -5.79
CA SER A 329 -17.83 -3.78 -6.13
C SER A 329 -19.03 -4.36 -5.35
N LYS A 330 -19.63 -5.42 -5.90
CA LYS A 330 -20.71 -6.15 -5.22
C LYS A 330 -20.27 -6.73 -3.87
N GLY A 331 -19.04 -7.24 -3.78
CA GLY A 331 -18.45 -7.72 -2.53
C GLY A 331 -18.32 -6.63 -1.47
N GLN A 332 -17.95 -5.40 -1.85
CA GLN A 332 -17.93 -4.27 -0.91
C GLN A 332 -19.33 -3.91 -0.42
N ALA A 333 -20.33 -3.86 -1.30
CA ALA A 333 -21.70 -3.54 -0.91
C ALA A 333 -22.28 -4.59 0.06
N GLU A 334 -22.06 -5.88 -0.20
CA GLU A 334 -22.51 -6.96 0.70
C GLU A 334 -21.75 -6.96 2.03
N ALA A 335 -20.44 -6.67 2.02
CA ALA A 335 -19.65 -6.54 3.25
C ALA A 335 -20.10 -5.34 4.10
N MET A 336 -20.43 -4.20 3.49
CA MET A 336 -20.99 -3.04 4.18
C MET A 336 -22.32 -3.39 4.86
N LYS A 337 -23.23 -4.05 4.12
CA LYS A 337 -24.51 -4.51 4.64
C LYS A 337 -24.35 -5.50 5.79
N ALA A 338 -23.45 -6.48 5.66
CA ALA A 338 -23.17 -7.43 6.72
C ALA A 338 -22.59 -6.75 7.97
N GLY A 339 -21.66 -5.80 7.79
CA GLY A 339 -21.07 -5.02 8.87
C GLY A 339 -22.11 -4.26 9.69
N SER A 340 -23.07 -3.61 9.03
CA SER A 340 -24.11 -2.84 9.73
C SER A 340 -25.19 -3.71 10.39
N MET A 341 -25.40 -4.95 9.92
CA MET A 341 -26.38 -5.88 10.48
C MET A 341 -25.81 -6.77 11.58
N PHE A 342 -24.56 -7.23 11.45
CA PHE A 342 -23.99 -8.29 12.27
C PHE A 342 -22.73 -7.88 13.04
N GLY A 343 -22.20 -6.69 12.77
CA GLY A 343 -20.97 -6.18 13.37
C GLY A 343 -19.80 -6.15 12.38
N TRP A 344 -18.99 -5.10 12.50
CA TRP A 344 -17.87 -4.82 11.60
C TRP A 344 -16.63 -5.69 11.84
N ASP A 345 -16.53 -6.29 13.03
CA ASP A 345 -15.49 -7.27 13.38
C ASP A 345 -15.76 -8.67 12.82
N THR A 346 -16.94 -8.92 12.25
CA THR A 346 -17.26 -10.22 11.66
C THR A 346 -16.51 -10.44 10.33
N PRO A 347 -16.19 -11.70 9.96
CA PRO A 347 -15.63 -12.01 8.64
C PRO A 347 -16.53 -11.60 7.47
N ALA A 348 -17.85 -11.58 7.68
CA ALA A 348 -18.81 -11.14 6.66
C ALA A 348 -18.68 -9.63 6.37
N ALA A 349 -18.10 -8.84 7.27
CA ALA A 349 -17.80 -7.43 7.03
C ALA A 349 -16.44 -7.20 6.34
N ASP A 350 -15.86 -8.23 5.72
CA ASP A 350 -14.65 -8.14 4.89
C ASP A 350 -14.99 -8.40 3.42
N PRO A 351 -14.70 -7.47 2.49
CA PRO A 351 -14.90 -7.70 1.06
C PRO A 351 -14.23 -8.96 0.51
N LYS A 352 -13.14 -9.43 1.12
CA LYS A 352 -12.44 -10.67 0.73
C LYS A 352 -13.26 -11.94 0.98
N SER A 353 -14.34 -11.84 1.77
CA SER A 353 -15.27 -12.93 2.02
C SER A 353 -16.27 -13.15 0.89
N TYR A 354 -16.18 -12.38 -0.20
CA TYR A 354 -17.11 -12.43 -1.34
C TYR A 354 -16.38 -12.60 -2.67
N ASP A 355 -17.03 -13.27 -3.61
CA ASP A 355 -16.57 -13.32 -5.01
C ASP A 355 -16.92 -12.03 -5.77
N LYS A 356 -16.55 -11.97 -7.05
CA LYS A 356 -16.85 -10.82 -7.94
C LYS A 356 -18.34 -10.51 -8.09
N ASN A 357 -19.22 -11.46 -7.77
CA ASN A 357 -20.68 -11.31 -7.84
C ASN A 357 -21.30 -10.93 -6.50
N GLY A 358 -20.50 -10.79 -5.42
CA GLY A 358 -20.99 -10.54 -4.07
C GLY A 358 -21.50 -11.81 -3.37
N ILE A 359 -21.13 -13.01 -3.84
CA ILE A 359 -21.54 -14.27 -3.21
C ILE A 359 -20.48 -14.67 -2.17
N PRO A 360 -20.87 -15.04 -0.93
CA PRO A 360 -19.92 -15.48 0.08
C PRO A 360 -19.05 -16.65 -0.41
N VAL A 361 -17.73 -16.50 -0.32
CA VAL A 361 -16.80 -17.60 -0.59
C VAL A 361 -16.66 -18.45 0.65
N LYS A 362 -16.66 -19.78 0.49
CA LYS A 362 -16.39 -20.68 1.60
C LYS A 362 -14.97 -20.43 2.13
N PRO A 363 -14.77 -20.32 3.45
CA PRO A 363 -13.44 -20.27 4.01
C PRO A 363 -12.66 -21.50 3.56
N LYS A 364 -11.44 -21.34 3.04
CA LYS A 364 -10.51 -22.46 2.92
C LYS A 364 -10.24 -22.95 4.35
N GLN A 365 -10.44 -24.24 4.61
CA GLN A 365 -10.01 -24.85 5.87
C GLN A 365 -8.53 -24.52 6.07
N LYS A 366 -8.20 -23.83 7.16
CA LYS A 366 -6.80 -23.66 7.57
C LYS A 366 -6.37 -25.02 8.12
N ASP A 367 -5.50 -25.71 7.38
CA ASP A 367 -4.69 -26.79 7.95
C ASP A 367 -3.77 -26.14 8.98
N TYR A 368 -4.15 -26.25 10.26
CA TYR A 368 -3.23 -25.99 11.35
C TYR A 368 -2.34 -27.24 11.45
N GLU A 369 -1.16 -27.20 10.86
CA GLU A 369 -0.10 -28.12 11.25
C GLU A 369 0.17 -27.90 12.75
N ARG A 370 0.06 -28.99 13.51
CA ARG A 370 0.14 -29.04 14.97
C ARG A 370 1.57 -29.00 15.46
#